data_AF-A0A817XZ22-F1
#
_entry.id   AF-A0A817XZ22-F1
#
_cell.length_a   1.000
_cell.length_b   1.000
_cell.length_c   1.000
_cell.angle_alpha   90.00
_cell.angle_beta   90.00
_cell.angle_gamma   90.00
#
_symmetry.space_group_name_H-M   'P 1'
#
loop_
_entity.id
_entity.type
_entity.pdbx_description
1 polymer ?
#
loop_
_entity_poly.entity_id
_entity_poly.type
_entity_poly.pdbx_seq_one_letter_code
_entity_poly.pdbx_strand_id
1 'polypeptide(L)'
;MKQSGGLQIVHLKQIEAPHFLLENHIRAKPIRQITEKYSQSRKTAYNDSPEEEYGYEQKYFAAQGTATAKPPPTFYAQLELANNISSDEEKAKLLQHLLCINNLSDKMLADIVECIITIYSDQEKYELLQLVLKRSLLSNKQLETTVELIHDIRSDNYKANSLKTLLSREQFIAQHFSIIIEATEEIYSDGDKSNFYKDLMNSRYLQLVHYCMLLYAIKNINNDASKRELLCKLAPKLPKTNPKLSRAYIDAADSIYSSQDKATATLAFQ
;
A
#
# COMPACT_ATOMS: atom_id res chain seq x y z
N MET A 1 58.09 -18.20 -33.64
CA MET A 1 56.61 -18.10 -33.63
C MET A 1 56.18 -17.54 -32.28
N LYS A 2 55.86 -16.25 -32.19
CA LYS A 2 55.27 -15.61 -31.00
C LYS A 2 53.97 -14.95 -31.47
N GLN A 3 52.82 -15.51 -31.09
CA GLN A 3 51.53 -14.89 -31.34
C GLN A 3 51.28 -13.84 -30.25
N SER A 4 51.21 -12.58 -30.68
CA SER A 4 50.73 -11.44 -29.89
C SER A 4 49.21 -11.44 -29.94
N GLY A 5 48.57 -11.77 -28.82
CA GLY A 5 47.12 -11.67 -28.66
C GLY A 5 46.73 -10.24 -28.32
N GLY A 6 46.15 -9.52 -29.29
CA GLY A 6 45.60 -8.19 -29.08
C GLY A 6 44.30 -8.24 -28.27
N LEU A 7 44.28 -7.54 -27.14
CA LEU A 7 43.04 -7.26 -26.41
C LEU A 7 42.15 -6.31 -27.23
N GLN A 8 40.98 -6.77 -27.63
CA GLN A 8 39.91 -5.89 -28.12
C GLN A 8 39.29 -5.14 -26.95
N ILE A 9 39.43 -3.81 -26.97
CA ILE A 9 38.72 -2.90 -26.07
C ILE A 9 37.27 -2.85 -26.54
N VAL A 10 36.38 -3.53 -25.82
CA VAL A 10 34.93 -3.46 -26.05
C VAL A 10 34.45 -2.10 -25.55
N HIS A 11 34.01 -1.24 -26.47
CA HIS A 11 33.33 0.02 -26.18
C HIS A 11 32.04 -0.26 -25.41
N LEU A 12 32.05 -0.01 -24.10
CA LEU A 12 30.86 0.06 -23.27
C LEU A 12 30.05 1.28 -23.72
N LYS A 13 28.96 1.04 -24.45
CA LYS A 13 27.94 2.06 -24.72
C LYS A 13 27.49 2.65 -23.38
N GLN A 14 27.60 3.97 -23.24
CA GLN A 14 26.97 4.73 -22.17
C GLN A 14 25.48 4.42 -22.17
N ILE A 15 25.01 3.69 -21.16
CA ILE A 15 23.59 3.54 -20.88
C ILE A 15 23.22 4.82 -20.12
N GLU A 16 22.62 5.78 -20.82
CA GLU A 16 22.03 6.96 -20.21
C GLU A 16 20.99 6.51 -19.17
N ALA A 17 21.10 7.06 -17.96
CA ALA A 17 20.20 6.71 -16.87
C ALA A 17 18.78 7.20 -17.16
N PRO A 18 17.73 6.45 -16.79
CA PRO A 18 16.36 6.90 -16.89
C PRO A 18 16.09 7.93 -15.79
N HIS A 19 16.52 9.17 -16.01
CA HIS A 19 16.07 10.33 -15.24
C HIS A 19 14.57 10.63 -15.49
N PHE A 20 13.97 9.94 -16.46
CA PHE A 20 12.64 10.22 -17.01
C PHE A 20 11.48 9.40 -16.40
N LEU A 21 11.77 8.36 -15.59
CA LEU A 21 10.71 7.47 -15.07
C LEU A 21 10.09 7.95 -13.75
N LEU A 22 10.78 8.77 -12.96
CA LEU A 22 10.19 9.28 -11.71
C LEU A 22 9.37 10.56 -11.94
N GLU A 23 9.72 11.43 -12.88
CA GLU A 23 8.97 12.69 -13.09
C GLU A 23 7.66 12.53 -13.89
N ASN A 24 7.53 11.49 -14.73
CA ASN A 24 6.35 11.32 -15.59
C ASN A 24 5.25 10.41 -15.03
N HIS A 25 5.47 9.73 -13.90
CA HIS A 25 4.41 8.93 -13.25
C HIS A 25 3.70 9.68 -12.11
N ILE A 26 4.11 10.90 -11.75
CA ILE A 26 3.50 11.76 -10.71
C ILE A 26 2.24 12.48 -11.24
N ARG A 27 1.46 11.81 -12.08
CA ARG A 27 0.08 12.19 -12.36
C ARG A 27 -0.81 11.03 -11.95
N ALA A 28 -0.95 10.84 -10.64
CA ALA A 28 -2.04 10.07 -10.07
C ALA A 28 -3.33 10.47 -10.78
N LYS A 29 -4.01 9.49 -11.41
CA LYS A 29 -5.34 9.74 -11.95
C LYS A 29 -6.22 10.21 -10.79
N PRO A 30 -6.99 11.30 -10.93
CA PRO A 30 -7.75 11.80 -9.81
C PRO A 30 -8.80 10.76 -9.40
N ILE A 31 -8.72 10.29 -8.16
CA ILE A 31 -9.75 9.53 -7.42
C ILE A 31 -11.16 10.08 -7.68
N ARG A 32 -11.24 11.40 -7.93
CA ARG A 32 -12.43 12.14 -8.37
C ARG A 32 -13.25 11.44 -9.46
N GLN A 33 -12.65 10.76 -10.43
CA GLN A 33 -13.42 10.13 -11.53
C GLN A 33 -14.24 8.91 -11.05
N ILE A 34 -13.73 8.15 -10.07
CA ILE A 34 -14.45 7.02 -9.50
C ILE A 34 -15.54 7.53 -8.55
N THR A 35 -15.24 8.53 -7.71
CA THR A 35 -16.22 9.14 -6.80
C THR A 35 -17.35 9.86 -7.56
N GLU A 36 -17.04 10.56 -8.66
CA GLU A 36 -18.03 11.29 -9.48
C GLU A 36 -19.00 10.33 -10.19
N LYS A 37 -18.51 9.21 -10.74
CA LYS A 37 -19.34 8.20 -11.41
C LYS A 37 -20.42 7.63 -10.46
N TYR A 38 -20.07 7.38 -9.21
CA TYR A 38 -21.00 6.88 -8.20
C TYR A 38 -21.97 7.94 -7.64
N SER A 39 -21.51 9.18 -7.49
CA SER A 39 -22.39 10.28 -7.07
C SER A 39 -23.55 10.52 -8.05
N GLN A 40 -23.34 10.26 -9.35
CA GLN A 40 -24.38 10.35 -10.37
C GLN A 40 -25.38 9.18 -10.31
N SER A 41 -24.93 7.95 -10.06
CA SER A 41 -25.81 6.79 -9.87
C SER A 41 -26.71 6.89 -8.63
N ARG A 42 -26.26 7.62 -7.59
CA ARG A 42 -27.04 7.83 -6.36
C ARG A 42 -28.25 8.76 -6.54
N LYS A 43 -28.16 9.74 -7.45
CA LYS A 43 -29.25 10.72 -7.68
C LYS A 43 -30.46 10.13 -8.40
N THR A 44 -30.32 9.01 -9.10
CA THR A 44 -31.42 8.41 -9.87
C THR A 44 -32.26 7.39 -9.10
N ALA A 45 -31.86 7.04 -7.87
CA ALA A 45 -32.48 5.95 -7.09
C ALA A 45 -33.34 6.40 -5.89
N TYR A 46 -33.40 7.70 -5.57
CA TYR A 46 -33.83 8.16 -4.24
C TYR A 46 -35.23 8.80 -4.16
N ASN A 47 -36.21 8.36 -4.98
CA ASN A 47 -37.55 8.94 -4.92
C ASN A 47 -38.65 8.09 -4.27
N ASP A 48 -38.44 6.82 -3.90
CA ASP A 48 -39.54 5.99 -3.36
C ASP A 48 -39.06 4.92 -2.36
N SER A 49 -38.61 5.27 -1.16
CA SER A 49 -38.49 4.27 -0.08
C SER A 49 -38.79 4.85 1.30
N PRO A 50 -39.72 4.26 2.07
CA PRO A 50 -40.06 4.71 3.41
C PRO A 50 -38.97 4.34 4.43
N GLU A 51 -38.75 5.26 5.36
CA GLU A 51 -37.86 5.11 6.52
C GLU A 51 -38.46 4.07 7.49
N GLU A 52 -37.96 2.83 7.47
CA GLU A 52 -38.09 1.91 8.60
C GLU A 52 -36.71 1.68 9.22
N GLU A 53 -36.52 2.28 10.39
CA GLU A 53 -35.27 2.38 11.14
C GLU A 53 -35.06 1.16 12.06
N TYR A 54 -33.90 0.50 11.88
CA TYR A 54 -33.02 -0.11 12.88
C TYR A 54 -33.55 -1.22 13.81
N GLY A 55 -33.11 -2.46 13.54
CA GLY A 55 -33.28 -3.60 14.44
C GLY A 55 -33.06 -5.00 13.82
N TYR A 56 -32.48 -5.08 12.61
CA TYR A 56 -32.38 -6.35 11.89
C TYR A 56 -31.36 -7.31 12.49
N GLU A 57 -30.19 -6.86 12.97
CA GLU A 57 -29.16 -7.78 13.48
C GLU A 57 -29.61 -8.54 14.73
N GLN A 58 -30.22 -7.86 15.71
CA GLN A 58 -30.73 -8.53 16.92
C GLN A 58 -31.87 -9.51 16.61
N LYS A 59 -32.74 -9.18 15.65
CA LYS A 59 -33.85 -10.08 15.26
C LYS A 59 -33.38 -11.27 14.42
N TYR A 60 -32.36 -11.11 13.57
CA TYR A 60 -31.84 -12.20 12.74
C TYR A 60 -31.13 -13.27 13.58
N PHE A 61 -30.32 -12.86 14.55
CA PHE A 61 -29.62 -13.81 15.43
C PHE A 61 -30.56 -14.47 16.46
N ALA A 62 -31.61 -13.78 16.92
CA ALA A 62 -32.59 -14.36 17.84
C ALA A 62 -33.57 -15.35 17.16
N ALA A 63 -33.79 -15.26 15.85
CA ALA A 63 -34.79 -16.06 15.13
C ALA A 63 -34.32 -17.45 14.68
N GLN A 64 -33.04 -17.83 14.90
CA GLN A 64 -32.53 -19.14 14.48
C GLN A 64 -33.09 -20.34 15.28
N GLY A 65 -33.98 -20.11 16.24
CA GLY A 65 -34.64 -21.16 17.04
C GLY A 65 -36.05 -21.54 16.59
N THR A 66 -36.66 -20.88 15.60
CA THR A 66 -38.04 -21.18 15.17
C THR A 66 -38.10 -21.65 13.71
N ALA A 67 -38.85 -22.72 13.46
CA ALA A 67 -38.96 -23.41 12.16
C ALA A 67 -39.64 -22.59 11.03
N THR A 68 -39.77 -21.27 11.21
CA THR A 68 -40.37 -20.31 10.26
C THR A 68 -39.39 -19.22 9.83
N ALA A 69 -38.10 -19.34 10.14
CA ALA A 69 -37.09 -18.35 9.80
C ALA A 69 -36.96 -18.18 8.27
N LYS A 70 -37.12 -16.93 7.80
CA LYS A 70 -36.83 -16.52 6.41
C LYS A 70 -35.39 -16.96 6.07
N PRO A 71 -35.12 -17.51 4.88
CA PRO A 71 -33.77 -17.90 4.50
C PRO A 71 -32.84 -16.68 4.59
N PRO A 72 -31.57 -16.88 4.99
CA PRO A 72 -30.61 -15.80 5.13
C PRO A 72 -30.53 -14.98 3.83
N PRO A 73 -30.33 -13.66 3.92
CA PRO A 73 -30.26 -12.83 2.72
C PRO A 73 -29.06 -13.29 1.90
N THR A 74 -29.21 -13.29 0.57
CA THR A 74 -28.11 -13.63 -0.34
C THR A 74 -26.93 -12.67 -0.15
N PHE A 75 -25.74 -13.06 -0.58
CA PHE A 75 -24.55 -12.20 -0.56
C PHE A 75 -24.84 -10.78 -1.10
N TYR A 76 -25.51 -10.68 -2.24
CA TYR A 76 -25.81 -9.41 -2.87
C TYR A 76 -26.85 -8.59 -2.12
N ALA A 77 -27.84 -9.22 -1.49
CA ALA A 77 -28.79 -8.51 -0.63
C ALA A 77 -28.10 -7.92 0.62
N GLN A 78 -27.15 -8.65 1.21
CA GLN A 78 -26.36 -8.15 2.34
C GLN A 78 -25.42 -7.01 1.91
N LEU A 79 -24.80 -7.11 0.73
CA LEU A 79 -23.93 -6.05 0.21
C LEU A 79 -24.72 -4.79 -0.16
N GLU A 80 -25.91 -4.94 -0.74
CA GLU A 80 -26.83 -3.84 -1.00
C GLU A 80 -27.26 -3.16 0.30
N LEU A 81 -27.56 -3.94 1.34
CA LEU A 81 -27.83 -3.40 2.67
C LEU A 81 -26.63 -2.60 3.18
N ALA A 82 -25.41 -3.14 3.11
CA ALA A 82 -24.19 -2.45 3.54
C ALA A 82 -24.02 -1.08 2.86
N ASN A 83 -24.33 -0.98 1.57
CA ASN A 83 -24.25 0.30 0.84
C ASN A 83 -25.25 1.36 1.33
N ASN A 84 -26.34 0.94 1.96
CA ASN A 84 -27.37 1.83 2.48
C ASN A 84 -27.21 2.16 3.97
N ILE A 85 -26.30 1.48 4.69
CA ILE A 85 -26.00 1.79 6.08
C ILE A 85 -25.24 3.12 6.16
N SER A 86 -25.74 4.04 7.00
CA SER A 86 -25.14 5.35 7.23
C SER A 86 -23.98 5.32 8.23
N SER A 87 -24.03 4.43 9.22
CA SER A 87 -22.98 4.24 10.23
C SER A 87 -21.82 3.43 9.66
N ASP A 88 -20.61 4.01 9.67
CA ASP A 88 -19.39 3.32 9.23
C ASP A 88 -19.10 2.06 10.05
N GLU A 89 -19.33 2.10 11.37
CA GLU A 89 -19.09 0.97 12.27
C GLU A 89 -20.00 -0.22 11.93
N GLU A 90 -21.31 0.03 11.74
CA GLU A 90 -22.27 -1.01 11.39
C GLU A 90 -22.02 -1.55 9.97
N LYS A 91 -21.72 -0.67 9.02
CA LYS A 91 -21.33 -1.04 7.67
C LYS A 91 -20.09 -1.95 7.71
N ALA A 92 -19.09 -1.57 8.50
CA ALA A 92 -17.87 -2.35 8.65
C ALA A 92 -18.16 -3.73 9.25
N LYS A 93 -18.97 -3.84 10.30
CA LYS A 93 -19.36 -5.16 10.87
C LYS A 93 -20.00 -6.07 9.83
N LEU A 94 -20.92 -5.55 9.02
CA LEU A 94 -21.56 -6.33 7.96
C LEU A 94 -20.55 -6.74 6.87
N LEU A 95 -19.67 -5.83 6.45
CA LEU A 95 -18.62 -6.15 5.47
C LEU A 95 -17.58 -7.15 6.03
N GLN A 96 -17.24 -7.09 7.32
CA GLN A 96 -16.40 -8.09 7.99
C GLN A 96 -17.05 -9.48 7.90
N HIS A 97 -18.35 -9.58 8.15
CA HIS A 97 -19.10 -10.83 7.99
C HIS A 97 -19.04 -11.36 6.55
N LEU A 98 -19.23 -10.49 5.55
CA LEU A 98 -19.11 -10.85 4.13
C LEU A 98 -17.69 -11.33 3.76
N LEU A 99 -16.64 -10.70 4.31
CA LEU A 99 -15.26 -11.10 4.10
C LEU A 99 -14.92 -12.46 4.73
N CYS A 100 -15.66 -12.88 5.76
CA CYS A 100 -15.51 -14.20 6.38
C CYS A 100 -16.15 -15.34 5.55
N ILE A 101 -16.89 -15.03 4.49
CA ILE A 101 -17.46 -16.05 3.60
C ILE A 101 -16.31 -16.78 2.87
N ASN A 102 -16.34 -18.10 2.94
CA ASN A 102 -15.42 -18.97 2.20
C ASN A 102 -15.75 -18.91 0.69
N ASN A 103 -14.73 -19.02 -0.16
CA ASN A 103 -14.89 -19.08 -1.62
C ASN A 103 -15.56 -17.85 -2.26
N LEU A 104 -15.29 -16.64 -1.76
CA LEU A 104 -15.64 -15.41 -2.48
C LEU A 104 -15.03 -15.45 -3.90
N SER A 105 -15.87 -15.23 -4.91
CA SER A 105 -15.37 -14.99 -6.27
C SER A 105 -14.60 -13.66 -6.34
N ASP A 106 -13.75 -13.51 -7.35
CA ASP A 106 -13.03 -12.25 -7.57
C ASP A 106 -13.96 -11.05 -7.71
N LYS A 107 -15.10 -11.25 -8.37
CA LYS A 107 -16.15 -10.24 -8.51
C LYS A 107 -16.75 -9.87 -7.16
N MET A 108 -17.12 -10.84 -6.34
CA MET A 108 -17.68 -10.59 -5.00
C MET A 108 -16.70 -9.84 -4.11
N LEU A 109 -15.42 -10.20 -4.14
CA LEU A 109 -14.40 -9.48 -3.39
C LEU A 109 -14.21 -8.05 -3.90
N ALA A 110 -14.22 -7.84 -5.23
CA ALA A 110 -14.18 -6.51 -5.81
C ALA A 110 -15.38 -5.65 -5.40
N ASP A 111 -16.59 -6.23 -5.42
CA ASP A 111 -17.82 -5.54 -5.00
C ASP A 111 -17.77 -5.16 -3.50
N ILE A 112 -17.14 -5.98 -2.63
CA ILE A 112 -16.89 -5.63 -1.21
C ILE A 112 -15.87 -4.49 -1.10
N VAL A 113 -14.73 -4.61 -1.80
CA VAL A 113 -13.65 -3.60 -1.79
C VAL A 113 -14.18 -2.24 -2.23
N GLU A 114 -15.08 -2.22 -3.21
CA GLU A 114 -15.77 -1.01 -3.64
C GLU A 114 -16.67 -0.41 -2.56
N CYS A 115 -17.38 -1.24 -1.79
CA CYS A 115 -18.17 -0.77 -0.65
C CYS A 115 -17.28 -0.16 0.45
N ILE A 116 -16.08 -0.72 0.68
CA ILE A 116 -15.09 -0.17 1.64
C ILE A 116 -14.68 1.27 1.30
N ILE A 117 -14.60 1.63 0.01
CA ILE A 117 -14.27 3.00 -0.43
C ILE A 117 -15.25 4.02 0.19
N THR A 118 -16.50 3.62 0.43
CA THR A 118 -17.56 4.51 0.94
C THR A 118 -17.52 4.75 2.45
N ILE A 119 -16.67 4.04 3.19
CA ILE A 119 -16.45 4.27 4.62
C ILE A 119 -15.65 5.57 4.78
N TYR A 120 -15.92 6.38 5.81
CA TYR A 120 -15.14 7.58 6.09
C TYR A 120 -14.14 7.39 7.22
N SER A 121 -14.47 6.55 8.20
CA SER A 121 -13.60 6.29 9.33
C SER A 121 -12.39 5.43 8.94
N ASP A 122 -11.20 5.96 9.25
CA ASP A 122 -9.94 5.28 8.94
C ASP A 122 -9.77 3.97 9.70
N GLN A 123 -10.29 3.88 10.93
CA GLN A 123 -10.17 2.66 11.75
C GLN A 123 -10.91 1.50 11.11
N GLU A 124 -12.18 1.71 10.73
CA GLU A 124 -13.03 0.72 10.09
C GLU A 124 -12.47 0.31 8.72
N LYS A 125 -12.00 1.27 7.91
CA LYS A 125 -11.27 0.96 6.67
C LYS A 125 -10.05 0.09 6.93
N TYR A 126 -9.22 0.49 7.90
CA TYR A 126 -8.01 -0.24 8.26
C TYR A 126 -8.32 -1.68 8.64
N GLU A 127 -9.29 -1.91 9.52
CA GLU A 127 -9.68 -3.24 9.97
C GLU A 127 -10.16 -4.12 8.80
N LEU A 128 -10.98 -3.58 7.91
CA LEU A 128 -11.46 -4.28 6.71
C LEU A 128 -10.32 -4.58 5.73
N LEU A 129 -9.40 -3.63 5.51
CA LEU A 129 -8.23 -3.83 4.67
C LEU A 129 -7.31 -4.90 5.23
N GLN A 130 -7.15 -5.00 6.56
CA GLN A 130 -6.42 -6.11 7.17
C GLN A 130 -7.06 -7.46 6.84
N LEU A 131 -8.38 -7.56 6.82
CA LEU A 131 -9.07 -8.80 6.44
C LEU A 131 -8.89 -9.12 4.96
N VAL A 132 -9.01 -8.12 4.07
CA VAL A 132 -8.77 -8.28 2.63
C VAL A 132 -7.33 -8.77 2.39
N LEU A 133 -6.33 -8.07 2.93
CA LEU A 133 -4.91 -8.37 2.73
C LEU A 133 -4.48 -9.74 3.28
N LYS A 134 -5.17 -10.26 4.30
CA LYS A 134 -4.92 -11.60 4.87
C LYS A 134 -5.46 -12.74 4.01
N ARG A 135 -6.29 -12.48 2.99
CA ARG A 135 -6.83 -13.53 2.11
C ARG A 135 -5.73 -14.10 1.22
N SER A 136 -5.50 -15.41 1.25
CA SER A 136 -4.38 -16.04 0.53
C SER A 136 -4.36 -15.77 -0.97
N LEU A 137 -5.52 -15.74 -1.62
CA LEU A 137 -5.69 -15.61 -3.06
C LEU A 137 -6.18 -14.20 -3.43
N LEU A 138 -5.24 -13.27 -3.61
CA LEU A 138 -5.51 -11.97 -4.23
C LEU A 138 -4.73 -11.88 -5.53
N SER A 139 -5.41 -11.48 -6.61
CA SER A 139 -4.76 -11.09 -7.85
C SER A 139 -3.98 -9.79 -7.68
N ASN A 140 -2.98 -9.55 -8.55
CA ASN A 140 -2.24 -8.28 -8.53
C ASN A 140 -3.17 -7.07 -8.68
N LYS A 141 -4.20 -7.15 -9.51
CA LYS A 141 -5.18 -6.07 -9.68
C LYS A 141 -5.94 -5.78 -8.38
N GLN A 142 -6.35 -6.81 -7.64
CA GLN A 142 -6.99 -6.61 -6.34
C GLN A 142 -6.02 -6.01 -5.32
N LEU A 143 -4.75 -6.41 -5.33
CA LEU A 143 -3.72 -5.81 -4.49
C LEU A 143 -3.47 -4.33 -4.85
N GLU A 144 -3.41 -3.98 -6.12
CA GLU A 144 -3.31 -2.57 -6.58
C GLU A 144 -4.49 -1.73 -6.07
N THR A 145 -5.73 -2.18 -6.27
CA THR A 145 -6.91 -1.49 -5.72
C THR A 145 -6.89 -1.41 -4.20
N THR A 146 -6.34 -2.42 -3.53
CA THR A 146 -6.15 -2.39 -2.07
C THR A 146 -5.12 -1.33 -1.67
N VAL A 147 -4.05 -1.13 -2.44
CA VAL A 147 -3.09 -0.04 -2.21
C VAL A 147 -3.73 1.33 -2.43
N GLU A 148 -4.54 1.50 -3.49
CA GLU A 148 -5.33 2.72 -3.71
C GLU A 148 -6.22 3.05 -2.50
N LEU A 149 -6.86 2.03 -1.91
CA LEU A 149 -7.63 2.21 -0.67
C LEU A 149 -6.78 2.61 0.54
N ILE A 150 -5.54 2.13 0.62
CA ILE A 150 -4.60 2.51 1.67
C ILE A 150 -4.20 3.98 1.53
N HIS A 151 -4.07 4.50 0.30
CA HIS A 151 -3.83 5.94 0.07
C HIS A 151 -4.91 6.83 0.69
N ASP A 152 -6.17 6.39 0.61
CA ASP A 152 -7.34 7.11 1.14
C ASP A 152 -7.42 7.15 2.68
N ILE A 153 -6.58 6.40 3.41
CA ILE A 153 -6.47 6.47 4.86
C ILE A 153 -5.71 7.73 5.28
N ARG A 154 -6.26 8.52 6.21
CA ARG A 154 -5.60 9.76 6.71
C ARG A 154 -4.66 9.50 7.88
N SER A 155 -4.96 8.53 8.73
CA SER A 155 -4.12 8.12 9.85
C SER A 155 -2.83 7.46 9.36
N ASP A 156 -1.71 8.14 9.54
CA ASP A 156 -0.37 7.66 9.21
C ASP A 156 -0.08 6.27 9.77
N ASN A 157 -0.42 6.03 11.03
CA ASN A 157 -0.22 4.74 11.68
C ASN A 157 -1.03 3.62 11.00
N TYR A 158 -2.29 3.87 10.63
CA TYR A 158 -3.10 2.88 9.94
C TYR A 158 -2.64 2.66 8.48
N LYS A 159 -2.23 3.72 7.79
CA LYS A 159 -1.62 3.64 6.46
C LYS A 159 -0.34 2.79 6.50
N ALA A 160 0.58 3.12 7.40
CA ALA A 160 1.84 2.39 7.59
C ALA A 160 1.61 0.91 7.92
N ASN A 161 0.73 0.61 8.88
CA ASN A 161 0.45 -0.78 9.26
C ASN A 161 -0.24 -1.58 8.15
N SER A 162 -1.07 -0.94 7.32
CA SER A 162 -1.65 -1.59 6.13
C SER A 162 -0.60 -1.94 5.09
N LEU A 163 0.33 -1.02 4.81
CA LEU A 163 1.46 -1.28 3.92
C LEU A 163 2.36 -2.38 4.48
N LYS A 164 2.59 -2.44 5.80
CA LYS A 164 3.36 -3.52 6.44
C LYS A 164 2.74 -4.89 6.21
N THR A 165 1.42 -5.03 6.33
CA THR A 165 0.73 -6.30 6.05
C THR A 165 0.95 -6.76 4.62
N LEU A 166 1.02 -5.82 3.67
CA LEU A 166 1.30 -6.09 2.27
C LEU A 166 2.71 -6.62 2.01
N LEU A 167 3.68 -6.38 2.91
CA LEU A 167 5.06 -6.92 2.78
C LEU A 167 5.12 -8.45 2.77
N SER A 168 4.08 -9.12 3.29
CA SER A 168 3.92 -10.58 3.16
C SER A 168 3.71 -11.06 1.71
N ARG A 169 3.42 -10.14 0.78
CA ARG A 169 3.19 -10.41 -0.65
C ARG A 169 4.45 -10.14 -1.46
N GLU A 170 5.50 -10.92 -1.20
CA GLU A 170 6.85 -10.68 -1.73
C GLU A 170 6.89 -10.44 -3.25
N GLN A 171 6.21 -11.28 -4.03
CA GLN A 171 6.17 -11.14 -5.48
C GLN A 171 5.48 -9.84 -5.93
N PHE A 172 4.41 -9.44 -5.24
CA PHE A 172 3.72 -8.19 -5.53
C PHE A 172 4.63 -7.00 -5.25
N ILE A 173 5.28 -6.95 -4.09
CA ILE A 173 6.19 -5.85 -3.75
C ILE A 173 7.35 -5.78 -4.75
N ALA A 174 7.91 -6.92 -5.17
CA ALA A 174 8.99 -6.94 -6.16
C ALA A 174 8.57 -6.37 -7.52
N GLN A 175 7.30 -6.54 -7.92
CA GLN A 175 6.77 -6.05 -9.19
C GLN A 175 6.25 -4.60 -9.11
N HIS A 176 5.75 -4.19 -7.94
CA HIS A 176 5.06 -2.92 -7.73
C HIS A 176 5.78 -2.01 -6.73
N PHE A 177 7.10 -2.15 -6.62
CA PHE A 177 7.91 -1.43 -5.63
C PHE A 177 7.72 0.09 -5.65
N SER A 178 7.53 0.69 -6.85
CA SER A 178 7.27 2.12 -6.99
C SER A 178 5.97 2.57 -6.32
N ILE A 179 4.90 1.80 -6.47
CA ILE A 179 3.60 2.10 -5.88
C ILE A 179 3.71 2.04 -4.34
N ILE A 180 4.48 1.09 -3.82
CA ILE A 180 4.72 0.94 -2.38
C ILE A 180 5.50 2.13 -1.82
N ILE A 181 6.55 2.57 -2.51
CA ILE A 181 7.32 3.76 -2.11
C ILE A 181 6.43 5.01 -2.17
N GLU A 182 5.65 5.19 -3.22
CA GLU A 182 4.73 6.33 -3.38
C GLU A 182 3.69 6.37 -2.24
N ALA A 183 3.05 5.25 -1.94
CA ALA A 183 2.11 5.13 -0.82
C ALA A 183 2.77 5.44 0.55
N THR A 184 4.04 5.09 0.70
CA THR A 184 4.79 5.41 1.93
C THR A 184 5.13 6.89 2.02
N GLU A 185 5.44 7.55 0.90
CA GLU A 185 5.80 8.97 0.90
C GLU A 185 4.64 9.89 1.30
N GLU A 186 3.40 9.43 1.18
CA GLU A 186 2.21 10.14 1.67
C GLU A 186 1.98 10.06 3.18
N ILE A 187 2.71 9.22 3.90
CA ILE A 187 2.67 9.20 5.38
C ILE A 187 3.35 10.49 5.86
N TYR A 188 2.77 11.27 6.76
CA TYR A 188 3.43 12.51 7.22
C TYR A 188 4.46 12.27 8.33
N SER A 189 4.18 11.32 9.21
CA SER A 189 5.04 10.90 10.31
C SER A 189 6.32 10.23 9.79
N ASP A 190 7.46 10.93 9.92
CA ASP A 190 8.78 10.37 9.62
C ASP A 190 9.08 9.08 10.42
N GLY A 191 8.54 8.98 11.64
CA GLY A 191 8.66 7.78 12.47
C GLY A 191 7.98 6.58 11.83
N ASP A 192 6.75 6.76 11.32
CA ASP A 192 6.00 5.71 10.65
C ASP A 192 6.61 5.35 9.30
N LYS A 193 7.04 6.33 8.49
CA LYS A 193 7.83 6.11 7.27
C LYS A 193 9.08 5.28 7.56
N SER A 194 9.87 5.71 8.54
CA SER A 194 11.12 5.06 8.92
C SER A 194 10.89 3.62 9.38
N ASN A 195 9.87 3.40 10.20
CA ASN A 195 9.51 2.05 10.64
C ASN A 195 9.08 1.17 9.46
N PHE A 196 8.28 1.68 8.53
CA PHE A 196 7.92 0.93 7.32
C PHE A 196 9.16 0.61 6.46
N TYR A 197 10.04 1.57 6.19
CA TYR A 197 11.25 1.34 5.40
C TYR A 197 12.19 0.33 6.06
N LYS A 198 12.31 0.33 7.40
CA LYS A 198 13.06 -0.70 8.13
C LYS A 198 12.50 -2.09 7.88
N ASP A 199 11.19 -2.24 7.84
CA ASP A 199 10.51 -3.52 7.57
C ASP A 199 10.68 -3.92 6.11
N LEU A 200 10.49 -2.99 5.17
CA LEU A 200 10.71 -3.20 3.74
C LEU A 200 12.16 -3.62 3.43
N MET A 201 13.15 -3.04 4.10
CA MET A 201 14.56 -3.42 3.97
C MET A 201 14.86 -4.85 4.43
N ASN A 202 14.03 -5.43 5.28
CA ASN A 202 14.19 -6.81 5.74
C ASN A 202 13.65 -7.83 4.71
N SER A 203 13.00 -7.37 3.65
CA SER A 203 12.56 -8.22 2.55
C SER A 203 13.73 -8.81 1.75
N ARG A 204 13.55 -10.04 1.24
CA ARG A 204 14.61 -10.80 0.53
C ARG A 204 14.70 -10.51 -0.97
N TYR A 205 13.78 -9.71 -1.51
CA TYR A 205 13.60 -9.51 -2.96
C TYR A 205 14.02 -8.12 -3.43
N LEU A 206 14.80 -7.37 -2.63
CA LEU A 206 15.34 -6.08 -3.06
C LEU A 206 16.37 -6.28 -4.18
N GLN A 207 16.13 -5.61 -5.30
CA GLN A 207 17.04 -5.54 -6.43
C GLN A 207 17.81 -4.22 -6.43
N LEU A 208 18.82 -4.12 -7.29
CA LEU A 208 19.65 -2.92 -7.43
C LEU A 208 18.82 -1.63 -7.63
N VAL A 209 17.74 -1.71 -8.41
CA VAL A 209 16.83 -0.57 -8.65
C VAL A 209 16.05 -0.18 -7.38
N HIS A 210 15.63 -1.16 -6.57
CA HIS A 210 14.92 -0.91 -5.31
C HIS A 210 15.79 -0.18 -4.29
N TYR A 211 17.09 -0.49 -4.23
CA TYR A 211 18.03 0.25 -3.39
C TYR A 211 18.15 1.72 -3.78
N CYS A 212 18.19 2.04 -5.08
CA CYS A 212 18.19 3.43 -5.53
C CYS A 212 16.93 4.17 -5.07
N MET A 213 15.76 3.53 -5.18
CA MET A 213 14.48 4.12 -4.78
C MET A 213 14.39 4.33 -3.27
N LEU A 214 14.85 3.36 -2.48
CA LEU A 214 14.95 3.50 -1.02
C LEU A 214 15.87 4.64 -0.61
N LEU A 215 17.04 4.77 -1.23
CA LEU A 215 17.98 5.87 -0.94
C LEU A 215 17.37 7.24 -1.26
N TYR A 216 16.64 7.33 -2.37
CA TYR A 216 15.91 8.55 -2.72
C TYR A 216 14.80 8.87 -1.71
N ALA A 217 14.02 7.88 -1.31
CA ALA A 217 12.97 8.03 -0.30
C ALA A 217 13.55 8.47 1.07
N ILE A 218 14.63 7.83 1.53
CA ILE A 218 15.32 8.18 2.78
C ILE A 218 15.80 9.62 2.75
N LYS A 219 16.36 10.09 1.62
CA LYS A 219 16.80 11.48 1.45
C LYS A 219 15.69 12.49 1.74
N ASN A 220 14.43 12.14 1.49
CA ASN A 220 13.26 13.02 1.66
C ASN A 220 12.64 12.97 3.07
N ILE A 221 13.13 12.11 3.98
CA ILE A 221 12.70 12.11 5.39
C ILE A 221 13.22 13.38 6.08
N ASN A 222 12.41 14.06 6.89
CA ASN A 222 12.85 15.32 7.50
C ASN A 222 13.72 15.08 8.75
N ASN A 223 13.45 14.01 9.49
CA ASN A 223 14.17 13.66 10.71
C ASN A 223 15.56 13.04 10.43
N ASP A 224 16.62 13.79 10.73
CA ASP A 224 18.02 13.38 10.59
C ASP A 224 18.37 12.06 11.31
N ALA A 225 17.85 11.85 12.52
CA ALA A 225 18.11 10.62 13.28
C ALA A 225 17.52 9.39 12.57
N SER A 226 16.32 9.53 11.98
CA SER A 226 15.66 8.50 11.18
C SER A 226 16.42 8.23 9.88
N LYS A 227 16.85 9.28 9.16
CA LYS A 227 17.72 9.17 7.99
C LYS A 227 18.97 8.36 8.30
N ARG A 228 19.72 8.77 9.33
CA ARG A 228 20.93 8.07 9.78
C ARG A 228 20.65 6.61 10.08
N GLU A 229 19.61 6.31 10.87
CA GLU A 229 19.31 4.93 11.25
C GLU A 229 19.00 4.06 10.03
N LEU A 230 18.22 4.57 9.07
CA LEU A 230 17.90 3.88 7.82
C LEU A 230 19.14 3.66 6.95
N LEU A 231 19.99 4.69 6.80
CA LEU A 231 21.24 4.58 6.04
C LEU A 231 22.18 3.56 6.67
N CYS A 232 22.38 3.61 8.00
CA CYS A 232 23.19 2.61 8.71
C CYS A 232 22.64 1.18 8.52
N LYS A 233 21.31 1.00 8.55
CA LYS A 233 20.67 -0.30 8.32
C LYS A 233 20.84 -0.78 6.87
N LEU A 234 20.85 0.14 5.91
CA LEU A 234 20.95 -0.17 4.48
C LEU A 234 22.40 -0.43 4.04
N ALA A 235 23.37 0.29 4.60
CA ALA A 235 24.78 0.23 4.24
C ALA A 235 25.36 -1.19 4.08
N PRO A 236 25.19 -2.13 5.04
CA PRO A 236 25.75 -3.48 4.90
C PRO A 236 25.10 -4.31 3.79
N LYS A 237 23.96 -3.89 3.24
CA LYS A 237 23.23 -4.59 2.17
C LYS A 237 23.55 -4.04 0.78
N LEU A 238 24.25 -2.91 0.68
CA LEU A 238 24.52 -2.25 -0.60
C LEU A 238 25.78 -2.82 -1.27
N PRO A 239 25.72 -3.15 -2.58
CA PRO A 239 26.90 -3.42 -3.37
C PRO A 239 27.84 -2.21 -3.47
N LYS A 240 28.83 -2.10 -2.57
CA LYS A 240 29.78 -0.97 -2.49
C LYS A 240 30.58 -0.72 -3.77
N THR A 241 30.75 -1.75 -4.61
CA THR A 241 31.42 -1.66 -5.90
C THR A 241 30.58 -0.98 -6.99
N ASN A 242 29.29 -0.72 -6.73
CA ASN A 242 28.41 -0.06 -7.67
C ASN A 242 28.47 1.48 -7.50
N PRO A 243 29.10 2.22 -8.42
CA PRO A 243 29.31 3.66 -8.25
C PRO A 243 27.99 4.46 -8.19
N LYS A 244 26.93 3.98 -8.85
CA LYS A 244 25.61 4.63 -8.83
C LYS A 244 24.98 4.55 -7.44
N LEU A 245 25.04 3.38 -6.80
CA LEU A 245 24.55 3.24 -5.43
C LEU A 245 25.41 4.00 -4.43
N SER A 246 26.74 3.95 -4.58
CA SER A 246 27.64 4.71 -3.72
C SER A 246 27.35 6.20 -3.79
N ARG A 247 27.11 6.74 -4.99
CA ARG A 247 26.72 8.14 -5.15
C ARG A 247 25.36 8.44 -4.51
N ALA A 248 24.34 7.61 -4.78
CA ALA A 248 23.01 7.79 -4.18
C ALA A 248 23.04 7.72 -2.65
N TYR A 249 23.88 6.86 -2.07
CA TYR A 249 24.07 6.77 -0.63
C TYR A 249 24.69 8.05 -0.07
N ILE A 250 25.77 8.54 -0.69
CA ILE A 250 26.43 9.78 -0.28
C ILE A 250 25.45 10.96 -0.40
N ASP A 251 24.70 11.06 -1.50
CA ASP A 251 23.71 12.14 -1.69
C ASP A 251 22.60 12.10 -0.62
N ALA A 252 22.19 10.91 -0.17
CA ALA A 252 21.24 10.75 0.93
C ALA A 252 21.88 11.12 2.30
N ALA A 253 23.11 10.69 2.57
CA ALA A 253 23.84 11.05 3.79
C ALA A 253 24.12 12.56 3.86
N ASP A 254 24.40 13.20 2.73
CA ASP A 254 24.62 14.64 2.62
C ASP A 254 23.37 15.47 2.94
N SER A 255 22.17 14.87 2.85
CA SER A 255 20.90 15.50 3.23
C SER A 255 20.60 15.48 4.74
N ILE A 256 21.51 14.94 5.55
CA ILE A 256 21.46 15.00 7.02
C ILE A 256 22.15 16.30 7.48
N TYR A 257 21.43 17.13 8.24
CA TYR A 257 21.96 18.41 8.73
C TYR A 257 22.84 18.25 9.97
N SER A 258 22.45 17.37 10.88
CA SER A 258 23.23 17.00 12.07
C SER A 258 24.58 16.41 11.67
N SER A 259 25.66 17.13 11.96
CA SER A 259 27.03 16.71 11.62
C SER A 259 27.39 15.36 12.23
N GLN A 260 26.93 15.09 13.46
CA GLN A 260 27.14 13.82 14.14
C GLN A 260 26.42 12.66 13.45
N ASP A 261 25.16 12.86 13.05
CA ASP A 261 24.36 11.84 12.40
C ASP A 261 24.87 11.56 10.97
N LYS A 262 25.27 12.62 10.25
CA LYS A 262 25.89 12.53 8.93
C LYS A 262 27.20 11.76 8.97
N ALA A 263 28.08 12.09 9.94
CA ALA A 263 29.35 11.38 10.12
C ALA A 263 29.11 9.88 10.39
N THR A 264 28.16 9.57 11.27
CA THR A 264 27.77 8.19 11.59
C THR A 264 27.28 7.44 10.35
N ALA A 265 26.37 8.04 9.58
CA ALA A 265 25.85 7.43 8.35
C ALA A 265 26.95 7.23 7.29
N THR A 266 27.87 8.19 7.13
CA THR A 266 28.97 8.11 6.17
C THR A 266 29.94 6.98 6.53
N LEU A 267 30.30 6.87 7.82
CA LEU A 267 31.19 5.82 8.31
C LEU A 267 30.60 4.41 8.13
N ALA A 268 29.28 4.26 8.26
CA ALA A 268 28.62 2.96 8.07
C ALA A 268 28.78 2.39 6.65
N PHE A 269 29.06 3.23 5.65
CA PHE A 269 29.18 2.82 4.25
C PHE A 269 30.61 2.53 3.79
N GLN A 270 31.61 2.97 4.56
CA GLN A 270 33.03 2.65 4.32
C GLN A 270 33.26 1.15 4.55
#